data_AF-A0A3D3NHV2-F1
#
_entry.id   AF-A0A3D3NHV2-F1
#
_cell.length_a   1.000
_cell.length_b   1.000
_cell.length_c   1.000
_cell.angle_alpha   90.00
_cell.angle_beta   90.00
_cell.angle_gamma   90.00
#
_symmetry.space_group_name_H-M   'P 1'
#
loop_
_entity.id
_entity.type
_entity.pdbx_description
1 polymer ?
#
loop_
_entity_poly.entity_id
_entity_poly.type
_entity_poly.pdbx_seq_one_letter_code
_entity_poly.pdbx_strand_id
1 'polypeptide(L)'
;LVLTTMLVPVGIAYAVASGVPGIYGLYATIIPLLAYALFGPSRILVLGPDSSLAALILAVVLPLSGGDPLRAIALASMMAVVSGLLCILAGIARLGFVTELLSKPIRYGYMNGIALTVLISQLPKLFGFSVEADDPLHRIREFVQALLAGKTNAIALLVGGGTLAMIMLLKRDKRIPRVL
;
A
#
# COMPACT_ATOMS: atom_id res chain seq x y z
N LEU A 1 18.44 11.95 1.54
CA LEU A 1 18.25 11.82 3.00
C LEU A 1 16.78 11.92 3.38
N VAL A 2 16.12 13.08 3.25
CA VAL A 2 14.67 13.22 3.60
C VAL A 2 13.78 12.19 2.89
N LEU A 3 13.95 12.04 1.57
CA LEU A 3 13.21 11.05 0.78
C LEU A 3 13.46 9.62 1.30
N THR A 4 14.71 9.25 1.56
CA THR A 4 15.07 7.93 2.09
C THR A 4 14.41 7.66 3.44
N THR A 5 14.41 8.65 4.35
CA THR A 5 13.76 8.55 5.67
C THR A 5 12.25 8.32 5.56
N MET A 6 11.61 8.81 4.50
CA MET A 6 10.17 8.63 4.27
C MET A 6 9.86 7.34 3.51
N LEU A 7 10.64 7.02 2.48
CA LEU A 7 10.39 5.92 1.57
C LEU A 7 10.67 4.55 2.21
N VAL A 8 11.65 4.45 3.12
CA VAL A 8 11.97 3.20 3.83
C VAL A 8 10.79 2.67 4.66
N PRO A 9 10.22 3.42 5.62
CA PRO A 9 9.09 2.92 6.41
C PRO A 9 7.84 2.72 5.54
N VAL A 10 7.60 3.59 4.57
CA VAL A 10 6.46 3.47 3.63
C VAL A 10 6.55 2.18 2.80
N GLY A 11 7.72 1.88 2.24
CA GLY A 11 7.94 0.67 1.47
C GLY A 11 7.75 -0.60 2.29
N ILE A 12 8.27 -0.64 3.53
CA ILE A 12 8.06 -1.75 4.46
C ILE A 12 6.57 -1.93 4.77
N ALA A 13 5.87 -0.83 5.09
CA ALA A 13 4.45 -0.86 5.43
C ALA A 13 3.60 -1.39 4.26
N TYR A 14 3.85 -0.93 3.03
CA TYR A 14 3.09 -1.39 1.86
C TYR A 14 3.44 -2.82 1.44
N ALA A 15 4.67 -3.27 1.61
CA ALA A 15 5.02 -4.69 1.38
C ALA A 15 4.23 -5.60 2.33
N VAL A 16 4.21 -5.28 3.63
CA VAL A 16 3.42 -6.02 4.62
C VAL A 16 1.92 -5.91 4.32
N ALA A 17 1.44 -4.75 3.88
CA ALA A 17 0.04 -4.59 3.45
C ALA A 17 -0.31 -5.41 2.19
N SER A 18 0.69 -5.71 1.34
CA SER A 18 0.54 -6.53 0.13
C SER A 18 0.65 -8.04 0.40
N GLY A 19 0.90 -8.45 1.64
CA GLY A 19 1.04 -9.86 2.02
C GLY A 19 2.44 -10.45 1.78
N VAL A 20 3.46 -9.63 1.51
CA VAL A 20 4.85 -10.08 1.33
C VAL A 20 5.75 -9.55 2.46
N PRO A 21 6.91 -10.21 2.74
CA PRO A 21 7.82 -9.74 3.76
C PRO A 21 8.32 -8.30 3.52
N GLY A 22 8.48 -7.52 4.59
CA GLY A 22 8.80 -6.08 4.50
C GLY A 22 10.09 -5.75 3.73
N ILE A 23 11.06 -6.66 3.69
CA ILE A 23 12.31 -6.50 2.92
C ILE A 23 12.05 -6.28 1.42
N TYR A 24 11.00 -6.91 0.87
CA TYR A 24 10.64 -6.74 -0.55
C TYR A 24 10.13 -5.34 -0.85
N GLY A 25 9.61 -4.63 0.15
CA GLY A 25 9.26 -3.21 0.04
C GLY A 25 10.48 -2.32 -0.17
N LEU A 26 11.62 -2.68 0.43
CA LEU A 26 12.89 -1.97 0.21
C LEU A 26 13.39 -2.19 -1.21
N TYR A 27 13.35 -3.43 -1.72
CA TYR A 27 13.71 -3.73 -3.10
C TYR A 27 12.80 -3.01 -4.10
N ALA A 28 11.50 -3.03 -3.86
CA ALA A 28 10.49 -2.34 -4.67
C ALA A 28 10.60 -0.80 -4.61
N THR A 29 11.41 -0.27 -3.70
CA THR A 29 11.66 1.17 -3.58
C THR A 29 12.98 1.55 -4.24
N ILE A 30 14.06 0.84 -3.92
CA ILE A 30 15.42 1.15 -4.37
C ILE A 30 15.57 0.91 -5.87
N ILE A 31 15.12 -0.25 -6.36
CA ILE A 31 15.35 -0.67 -7.75
C ILE A 31 14.61 0.26 -8.75
N PRO A 32 13.32 0.59 -8.57
CA PRO A 32 12.62 1.49 -9.49
C PRO A 32 13.16 2.93 -9.45
N LEU A 33 13.65 3.40 -8.29
CA LEU A 33 14.32 4.71 -8.20
C LEU A 33 15.60 4.75 -9.04
N LEU A 34 16.43 3.71 -8.97
CA LEU A 34 17.63 3.61 -9.80
C LEU A 34 17.29 3.52 -11.28
N ALA A 35 16.29 2.71 -11.64
CA ALA A 35 15.82 2.61 -13.01
C ALA A 35 15.30 3.96 -13.53
N TYR A 36 14.52 4.69 -12.73
CA TYR A 36 14.02 6.02 -13.10
C TYR A 36 15.11 7.08 -13.16
N ALA A 37 16.13 7.01 -12.31
CA ALA A 37 17.27 7.90 -12.41
C ALA A 37 17.99 7.78 -13.77
N LEU A 38 17.95 6.60 -14.40
CA LEU A 38 18.57 6.34 -15.70
C LEU A 38 17.65 6.64 -16.88
N PHE A 39 16.37 6.25 -16.81
CA PHE A 39 15.42 6.32 -17.92
C PHE A 39 14.38 7.44 -17.80
N GLY A 40 14.26 8.06 -16.64
CA GLY A 40 13.22 9.03 -16.32
C GLY A 40 13.44 10.39 -17.00
N PRO A 41 12.41 10.98 -17.63
CA PRO A 41 12.53 12.28 -18.28
C PRO A 41 12.54 13.46 -17.30
N SER A 42 12.03 13.29 -16.07
CA SER A 42 11.89 14.35 -15.08
C SER A 42 12.89 14.19 -13.93
N ARG A 43 13.54 15.30 -13.56
CA ARG A 43 14.52 15.35 -12.47
C ARG A 43 13.89 15.52 -11.08
N ILE A 44 12.57 15.75 -11.01
CA ILE A 44 11.86 16.06 -9.76
C ILE A 44 10.84 14.99 -9.35
N LEU A 45 10.54 14.02 -10.22
CA LEU A 45 9.61 12.94 -9.90
C LEU A 45 10.32 11.88 -9.06
N VAL A 46 9.74 11.56 -7.91
CA VAL A 46 10.19 10.47 -7.04
C VAL A 46 9.20 9.33 -7.18
N LEU A 47 9.67 8.18 -7.66
CA LEU A 47 8.89 6.95 -7.67
C LEU A 47 9.00 6.26 -6.31
N GLY A 48 7.89 5.71 -5.87
CA GLY A 48 7.79 4.93 -4.65
C GLY A 48 6.60 3.98 -4.70
N PRO A 49 6.54 3.02 -3.77
CA PRO A 49 5.41 2.12 -3.66
C PRO A 49 4.14 2.91 -3.32
N ASP A 50 3.03 2.56 -3.97
CA ASP A 50 1.72 3.20 -3.80
C ASP A 50 0.77 2.30 -3.01
N SER A 51 0.04 2.90 -2.07
CA SER A 51 -1.07 2.30 -1.32
C SER A 51 -2.12 1.62 -2.20
N SER A 52 -2.40 2.18 -3.38
CA SER A 52 -3.42 1.65 -4.30
C SER A 52 -3.06 0.26 -4.83
N LEU A 53 -1.79 0.06 -5.13
CA LEU A 53 -1.26 -1.19 -5.66
C LEU A 53 -1.16 -2.25 -4.57
N ALA A 54 -0.94 -1.88 -3.30
CA ALA A 54 -0.78 -2.84 -2.22
C ALA A 54 -2.02 -3.74 -2.03
N ALA A 55 -3.21 -3.15 -2.05
CA ALA A 55 -4.46 -3.90 -1.96
C ALA A 55 -4.70 -4.80 -3.19
N LEU A 56 -4.36 -4.31 -4.38
CA LEU A 56 -4.47 -5.08 -5.63
C LEU A 56 -3.50 -6.27 -5.64
N ILE A 57 -2.26 -6.06 -5.23
CA ILE A 57 -1.26 -7.12 -5.09
C ILE A 57 -1.77 -8.17 -4.10
N LEU A 58 -2.24 -7.75 -2.92
CA LEU A 58 -2.78 -8.67 -1.91
C LEU A 58 -3.95 -9.50 -2.48
N ALA A 59 -4.91 -8.86 -3.13
CA ALA A 59 -6.10 -9.52 -3.65
C ALA A 59 -5.79 -10.59 -4.72
N VAL A 60 -4.72 -10.40 -5.51
CA VAL A 60 -4.29 -11.37 -6.52
C VAL A 60 -3.39 -12.45 -5.91
N VAL A 61 -2.44 -12.05 -5.07
CA VAL A 61 -1.39 -12.94 -4.56
C VAL A 61 -1.91 -13.86 -3.46
N LEU A 62 -2.73 -13.35 -2.54
CA LEU A 62 -3.22 -14.13 -1.39
C LEU A 62 -3.93 -15.44 -1.81
N PRO A 63 -4.96 -15.42 -2.68
CA PRO A 63 -5.67 -16.66 -3.05
C PRO A 63 -4.80 -17.64 -3.86
N LEU A 64 -3.83 -17.13 -4.62
CA LEU A 64 -2.97 -17.94 -5.49
C LEU A 64 -1.72 -18.49 -4.79
N SER A 65 -1.33 -17.86 -3.68
CA SER A 65 -0.16 -18.27 -2.89
C SER A 65 -0.44 -19.50 -2.02
N GLY A 66 -1.69 -19.76 -1.67
CA GLY A 66 -2.05 -20.82 -0.72
C GLY A 66 -1.42 -20.64 0.66
N GLY A 67 -1.08 -19.39 1.03
CA GLY A 67 -0.42 -19.07 2.29
C GLY A 67 1.11 -19.31 2.30
N ASP A 68 1.70 -19.81 1.23
CA ASP A 68 3.16 -19.98 1.12
C ASP A 68 3.84 -18.63 0.82
N PRO A 69 4.69 -18.11 1.73
CA PRO A 69 5.39 -16.84 1.52
C PRO A 69 6.29 -16.83 0.28
N LEU A 70 6.97 -17.95 -0.02
CA LEU A 70 7.87 -18.04 -1.17
C LEU A 70 7.09 -17.92 -2.48
N ARG A 71 5.94 -18.59 -2.53
CA ARG A 71 5.00 -18.52 -3.66
C ARG A 71 4.38 -17.13 -3.80
N ALA A 72 4.03 -16.49 -2.67
CA ALA A 72 3.53 -15.11 -2.68
C ALA A 72 4.54 -14.14 -3.29
N ILE A 73 5.82 -14.26 -2.93
CA ILE A 73 6.91 -13.45 -3.49
C ILE A 73 7.06 -13.71 -5.00
N ALA A 74 7.03 -14.97 -5.42
CA ALA A 74 7.16 -15.33 -6.84
C ALA A 74 6.01 -14.76 -7.68
N LEU A 75 4.77 -14.86 -7.18
CA LEU A 75 3.57 -14.31 -7.84
C LEU A 75 3.62 -12.78 -7.91
N ALA A 76 3.94 -12.10 -6.81
CA ALA A 76 4.07 -10.66 -6.78
C ALA A 76 5.16 -10.17 -7.76
N SER A 77 6.30 -10.88 -7.82
CA SER A 77 7.41 -10.57 -8.72
C SER A 77 7.01 -10.76 -10.19
N MET A 78 6.34 -11.86 -10.53
CA MET A 78 5.84 -12.08 -11.89
C MET A 78 4.78 -11.06 -12.30
N MET A 79 3.86 -10.70 -11.40
CA MET A 79 2.88 -9.66 -11.66
C MET A 79 3.55 -8.30 -11.95
N ALA A 80 4.61 -7.96 -11.22
CA ALA A 80 5.40 -6.75 -11.49
C ALA A 80 6.08 -6.80 -12.87
N VAL A 81 6.66 -7.94 -13.27
CA VAL A 81 7.29 -8.10 -14.60
C VAL A 81 6.26 -7.98 -15.71
N VAL A 82 5.12 -8.68 -15.60
CA VAL A 82 4.05 -8.64 -16.60
C VAL A 82 3.46 -7.23 -16.70
N SER A 83 3.16 -6.59 -15.58
CA SER A 83 2.66 -5.22 -15.55
C SER A 83 3.67 -4.24 -16.16
N GLY A 84 4.96 -4.36 -15.82
CA GLY A 84 6.02 -3.54 -16.39
C GLY A 84 6.15 -3.72 -17.91
N LEU A 85 6.10 -4.95 -18.41
CA LEU A 85 6.13 -5.23 -19.84
C LEU A 85 4.92 -4.63 -20.56
N LEU A 86 3.71 -4.78 -20.00
CA LEU A 86 2.51 -4.17 -20.56
C LEU A 86 2.59 -2.64 -20.57
N CYS A 87 3.13 -2.01 -19.51
CA CYS A 87 3.37 -0.58 -19.47
C CYS A 87 4.37 -0.12 -20.55
N ILE A 88 5.45 -0.87 -20.79
CA ILE A 88 6.42 -0.60 -21.86
C ILE A 88 5.73 -0.70 -23.22
N LEU A 89 4.98 -1.77 -23.48
CA LEU A 89 4.24 -1.98 -24.73
C LEU A 89 3.21 -0.86 -24.96
N ALA A 90 2.48 -0.45 -23.93
CA ALA A 90 1.54 0.66 -23.99
C ALA A 90 2.24 2.00 -24.29
N GLY A 91 3.43 2.21 -23.72
CA GLY A 91 4.28 3.37 -24.01
C GLY A 91 4.76 3.40 -25.47
N ILE A 92 5.21 2.25 -25.99
CA ILE A 92 5.61 2.10 -27.41
C ILE A 92 4.41 2.36 -28.34
N ALA A 93 3.24 1.83 -27.99
CA ALA A 93 1.99 2.05 -28.71
C ALA A 93 1.41 3.48 -28.54
N ARG A 94 2.09 4.36 -27.77
CA ARG A 94 1.68 5.74 -27.49
C ARG A 94 0.27 5.84 -26.87
N LEU A 95 -0.12 4.85 -26.06
CA LEU A 95 -1.42 4.80 -25.38
C LEU A 95 -1.51 5.76 -24.17
N GLY A 96 -0.63 6.77 -24.09
CA GLY A 96 -0.67 7.78 -23.03
C GLY A 96 -1.99 8.55 -22.97
N PHE A 97 -2.67 8.73 -24.11
CA PHE A 97 -3.98 9.40 -24.18
C PHE A 97 -5.06 8.71 -23.32
N VAL A 98 -4.93 7.41 -23.06
CA VAL A 98 -5.88 6.66 -22.22
C VAL A 98 -5.93 7.26 -20.80
N THR A 99 -4.81 7.77 -20.31
CA THR A 99 -4.76 8.43 -19.00
C THR A 99 -5.52 9.75 -18.95
N GLU A 100 -5.73 10.40 -20.11
CA GLU A 100 -6.50 11.64 -20.24
C GLU A 100 -8.02 11.37 -20.31
N LEU A 101 -8.42 10.15 -20.67
CA LEU A 101 -9.83 9.72 -20.66
C LEU A 101 -10.39 9.54 -19.24
N LEU A 102 -9.51 9.43 -18.24
CA LEU A 102 -9.90 9.33 -16.83
C LEU A 102 -10.30 10.70 -16.29
N SER A 103 -11.62 10.94 -16.24
CA SER A 103 -12.17 12.18 -15.69
C SER A 103 -11.78 12.38 -14.22
N LYS A 104 -11.66 13.64 -13.79
CA LYS A 104 -11.37 13.99 -12.38
C LYS A 104 -12.32 13.30 -11.39
N PRO A 105 -13.65 13.24 -11.64
CA PRO A 105 -14.57 12.52 -10.75
C PRO A 105 -14.24 11.03 -10.59
N ILE A 106 -13.89 10.32 -11.67
CA ILE A 106 -13.52 8.89 -11.61
C ILE A 106 -12.27 8.71 -10.77
N ARG A 107 -11.26 9.57 -10.97
CA ARG A 107 -10.02 9.53 -10.18
C ARG A 107 -10.28 9.77 -8.70
N TYR A 108 -11.10 10.76 -8.35
CA TYR A 108 -11.46 11.02 -6.96
C TYR A 108 -12.26 9.88 -6.34
N GLY A 109 -13.22 9.31 -7.07
CA GLY A 109 -13.98 8.13 -6.63
C GLY A 109 -13.05 6.94 -6.34
N TYR A 110 -12.11 6.66 -7.25
CA TYR A 110 -11.12 5.60 -7.08
C TYR A 110 -10.21 5.82 -5.86
N MET A 111 -9.64 7.02 -5.69
CA MET A 111 -8.78 7.34 -4.55
C MET A 111 -9.54 7.25 -3.21
N ASN A 112 -10.77 7.75 -3.15
CA ASN A 112 -11.61 7.63 -1.96
C ASN A 112 -11.99 6.17 -1.66
N GLY A 113 -12.28 5.38 -2.69
CA GLY A 113 -12.55 3.94 -2.57
C GLY A 113 -11.37 3.18 -1.98
N ILE A 114 -10.16 3.42 -2.48
CA ILE A 114 -8.93 2.81 -1.93
C ILE A 114 -8.71 3.26 -0.49
N ALA A 115 -8.82 4.55 -0.21
CA ALA A 115 -8.62 5.07 1.15
C ALA A 115 -9.57 4.37 2.15
N LEU A 116 -10.84 4.20 1.77
CA LEU A 116 -11.83 3.48 2.58
C LEU A 116 -11.47 2.00 2.75
N THR A 117 -11.11 1.30 1.68
CA THR A 117 -10.72 -0.12 1.72
C THR A 117 -9.47 -0.35 2.58
N VAL A 118 -8.48 0.55 2.48
CA VAL A 118 -7.28 0.52 3.32
C VAL A 118 -7.63 0.76 4.78
N LEU A 119 -8.46 1.78 5.09
CA LEU A 119 -8.92 2.03 6.46
C LEU A 119 -9.60 0.79 7.07
N ILE A 120 -10.54 0.17 6.33
CA ILE A 120 -11.22 -1.06 6.76
C ILE A 120 -10.22 -2.19 7.01
N SER A 121 -9.20 -2.32 6.15
CA SER A 121 -8.20 -3.39 6.25
C SER A 121 -7.21 -3.21 7.40
N GLN A 122 -6.99 -1.98 7.86
CA GLN A 122 -6.08 -1.69 8.97
C GLN A 122 -6.78 -1.63 10.34
N LEU A 123 -8.11 -1.47 10.38
CA LEU A 123 -8.88 -1.41 11.63
C LEU A 123 -8.60 -2.61 12.56
N PRO A 124 -8.70 -3.89 12.12
CA PRO A 124 -8.42 -5.02 13.02
C PRO A 124 -7.02 -4.97 13.64
N LYS A 125 -6.01 -4.63 12.82
CA LYS A 125 -4.61 -4.54 13.26
C LYS A 125 -4.42 -3.44 14.30
N LEU A 126 -5.12 -2.32 14.17
CA LEU A 126 -5.10 -1.22 15.15
C LEU A 126 -5.66 -1.65 16.51
N PHE A 127 -6.68 -2.51 16.52
CA PHE A 127 -7.27 -3.06 17.75
C PHE A 127 -6.56 -4.33 18.25
N GLY A 128 -5.52 -4.76 17.55
CA GLY A 128 -4.63 -5.85 17.95
C GLY A 128 -5.15 -7.26 17.69
N PHE A 129 -6.05 -7.43 16.71
CA PHE A 129 -6.53 -8.74 16.26
C PHE A 129 -6.53 -8.85 14.73
N SER A 130 -6.69 -10.08 14.22
CA SER A 130 -6.74 -10.36 12.78
C SER A 130 -8.12 -10.86 12.37
N VAL A 131 -8.50 -10.54 11.13
CA VAL A 131 -9.80 -10.87 10.52
C VAL A 131 -9.53 -11.47 9.14
N GLU A 132 -10.07 -12.66 8.90
CA GLU A 132 -9.90 -13.46 7.68
C GLU A 132 -11.11 -13.28 6.78
N ALA A 133 -11.34 -12.05 6.32
CA ALA A 133 -12.40 -11.72 5.38
C ALA A 133 -11.82 -11.12 4.10
N ASP A 134 -12.21 -11.69 2.96
CA ASP A 134 -11.77 -11.25 1.62
C ASP A 134 -12.52 -10.03 1.10
N ASP A 135 -13.75 -9.81 1.58
CA ASP A 135 -14.61 -8.70 1.15
C ASP A 135 -14.70 -7.59 2.23
N PRO A 136 -14.65 -6.28 1.85
CA PRO A 136 -14.71 -5.18 2.81
C PRO A 136 -15.95 -5.19 3.72
N LEU A 137 -17.10 -5.62 3.21
CA LEU A 137 -18.36 -5.65 3.96
C LEU A 137 -18.33 -6.75 5.03
N HIS A 138 -17.81 -7.93 4.66
CA HIS A 138 -17.60 -9.04 5.59
C HIS A 138 -16.56 -8.67 6.65
N ARG A 139 -15.49 -7.98 6.25
CA ARG A 139 -14.44 -7.52 7.16
C ARG A 139 -14.96 -6.55 8.22
N ILE A 140 -15.87 -5.64 7.85
CA ILE A 140 -16.55 -4.75 8.83
C ILE A 140 -17.39 -5.57 9.80
N ARG A 141 -18.18 -6.54 9.30
CA ARG A 141 -19.03 -7.38 10.16
C ARG A 141 -18.22 -8.18 11.16
N GLU A 142 -17.16 -8.84 10.71
CA GLU A 142 -16.26 -9.62 11.58
C GLU A 142 -15.50 -8.74 12.57
N PHE A 143 -15.07 -7.54 12.14
CA PHE A 143 -14.49 -6.55 13.04
C PHE A 143 -15.45 -6.17 14.18
N VAL A 144 -16.71 -5.86 13.86
CA VAL A 144 -17.74 -5.52 14.86
C VAL A 144 -18.01 -6.70 15.79
N GLN A 145 -18.10 -7.93 15.26
CA GLN A 145 -18.30 -9.13 16.07
C GLN A 145 -17.11 -9.37 17.02
N ALA A 146 -15.87 -9.25 16.54
CA ALA A 146 -14.66 -9.40 17.34
C ALA A 146 -14.56 -8.33 18.44
N LEU A 147 -14.99 -7.10 18.14
CA LEU A 147 -15.04 -5.99 19.09
C LEU A 147 -16.06 -6.27 20.20
N LEU A 148 -17.27 -6.71 19.84
CA LEU A 148 -18.32 -7.09 20.79
C LEU A 148 -17.93 -8.30 21.63
N ALA A 149 -17.15 -9.22 21.08
CA ALA A 149 -16.58 -10.37 21.79
C ALA A 149 -15.41 -10.00 22.72
N GLY A 150 -15.00 -8.73 22.80
CA GLY A 150 -13.93 -8.28 23.70
C GLY A 150 -12.53 -8.74 23.30
N LYS A 151 -12.28 -9.09 22.02
CA LYS A 151 -10.96 -9.52 21.53
C LYS A 151 -9.92 -8.39 21.41
N THR A 152 -10.27 -7.17 21.84
CA THR A 152 -9.43 -5.99 21.73
C THR A 152 -8.20 -6.10 22.63
N ASN A 153 -7.02 -5.89 22.05
CA ASN A 153 -5.80 -5.75 22.81
C ASN A 153 -5.57 -4.28 23.18
N ALA A 154 -5.72 -3.95 24.46
CA ALA A 154 -5.55 -2.58 24.96
C ALA A 154 -4.15 -2.00 24.70
N ILE A 155 -3.11 -2.84 24.70
CA ILE A 155 -1.73 -2.41 24.45
C ILE A 155 -1.57 -2.03 22.98
N ALA A 156 -2.06 -2.87 22.06
CA ALA A 156 -2.02 -2.58 20.63
C ALA A 156 -2.78 -1.29 20.30
N LEU A 157 -3.96 -1.11 20.91
CA LEU A 157 -4.78 0.08 20.74
C LEU A 157 -4.09 1.35 21.27
N LEU A 158 -3.44 1.29 22.43
CA LEU A 158 -2.69 2.42 22.99
C LEU A 158 -1.47 2.77 22.13
N VAL A 159 -0.73 1.78 21.64
CA VAL A 159 0.43 1.99 20.76
C VAL A 159 -0.03 2.59 19.44
N GLY A 160 -1.05 2.01 18.80
CA GLY A 160 -1.58 2.49 17.54
C GLY A 160 -2.22 3.87 17.65
N GLY A 161 -3.08 4.07 18.64
CA GLY A 161 -3.72 5.36 18.93
C GLY A 161 -2.71 6.44 19.32
N GLY A 162 -1.71 6.11 20.15
CA GLY A 162 -0.61 7.01 20.51
C GLY A 162 0.24 7.40 19.30
N THR A 163 0.51 6.46 18.41
CA THR A 163 1.24 6.73 17.15
C THR A 163 0.44 7.66 16.24
N LEU A 164 -0.87 7.42 16.07
CA LEU A 164 -1.76 8.29 15.30
C LEU A 164 -1.84 9.70 15.90
N ALA A 165 -2.03 9.81 17.22
CA ALA A 165 -2.07 11.08 17.92
C ALA A 165 -0.75 11.85 17.75
N MET A 166 0.39 11.17 17.89
CA MET A 166 1.71 11.74 17.65
C MET A 166 1.82 12.26 16.20
N ILE A 167 1.45 11.46 15.20
CA ILE A 167 1.47 11.89 13.78
C ILE A 167 0.59 13.13 13.59
N MET A 168 -0.63 13.17 14.13
CA MET A 168 -1.53 14.30 13.98
C MET A 168 -1.01 15.58 14.66
N LEU A 169 -0.39 15.45 15.84
CA LEU A 169 0.21 16.57 16.56
C LEU A 169 1.44 17.11 15.84
N LEU A 170 2.33 16.23 15.38
CA LEU A 170 3.57 16.60 14.67
C LEU A 170 3.31 17.11 13.25
N LYS A 171 2.19 16.72 12.60
CA LYS A 171 1.79 17.24 11.28
C LYS A 171 1.67 18.77 11.25
N ARG A 172 1.46 19.41 12.40
CA ARG A 172 1.32 20.87 12.52
C ARG A 172 2.65 21.61 12.42
N ASP A 173 3.78 20.93 12.64
CA ASP A 173 5.12 21.55 12.56
C ASP A 173 5.66 21.51 11.12
N LYS A 174 6.22 22.64 10.66
CA LYS A 174 6.80 22.79 9.31
C LYS A 174 8.19 22.16 9.20
N ARG A 175 8.85 21.84 10.31
CA ARG A 175 10.22 21.29 10.33
C ARG A 175 10.28 19.77 10.25
N ILE A 176 9.15 19.09 10.47
CA ILE A 176 9.08 17.63 10.51
C ILE A 176 8.62 17.13 9.13
N PRO A 177 9.35 16.18 8.51
CA PRO A 177 8.93 15.58 7.25
C PRO A 177 7.51 15.02 7.39
N ARG A 178 6.58 15.56 6.61
CA ARG A 178 5.17 15.12 6.63
C ARG A 178 5.04 13.76 5.98
N VAL A 179 4.82 12.70 6.75
CA VAL A 179 4.39 11.42 6.19
C VAL A 179 3.07 11.68 5.45
N LEU A 180 3.09 11.42 4.14
CA LEU A 180 1.97 11.65 3.21
C LEU A 180 1.03 10.44 3.25
#